data_AF-A0ABD1ZWU0-F1
#
_entry.id   AF-A0ABD1ZWU0-F1
#
_cell.length_a   1.000
_cell.length_b   1.000
_cell.length_c   1.000
_cell.angle_alpha   90.00
_cell.angle_beta   90.00
_cell.angle_gamma   90.00
#
_symmetry.space_group_name_H-M   'P 1'
#
loop_
_entity.id
_entity.type
_entity.pdbx_description
1 polymer ?
#
loop_
_entity_poly.entity_id
_entity_poly.type
_entity_poly.pdbx_seq_one_letter_code
_entity_poly.pdbx_strand_id
1 'polypeptide(L)'
;MKFGSWTYDGFQLDLQLQDESGGDISSFITNGEWDLLGVPGKRNEIYYNCCPEPYIDITFVVIIRRRTLYYFFNLIVPCVLIASMAVLGFTLPPDSGEKLSLGKDYFLLLITNRISITSYDISFREIFR
;
A
#
# COMPACT_ATOMS: atom_id res chain seq x y z
N MET A 1 -1.60 -3.74 16.20
CA MET A 1 -1.71 -5.12 16.74
C MET A 1 -1.72 -5.05 18.26
N LYS A 2 -2.59 -5.81 18.92
CA LYS A 2 -2.76 -5.79 20.39
C LYS A 2 -2.39 -7.16 20.94
N PHE A 3 -1.43 -7.22 21.85
CA PHE A 3 -1.01 -8.44 22.53
C PHE A 3 -1.29 -8.29 24.03
N GLY A 4 -1.86 -9.32 24.64
CA GLY A 4 -2.19 -9.34 26.06
C GLY A 4 -2.57 -10.74 26.50
N SER A 5 -2.52 -10.98 27.81
CA SER A 5 -3.02 -12.22 28.40
C SER A 5 -4.55 -12.25 28.39
N TRP A 6 -5.13 -13.42 28.08
CA TRP A 6 -6.58 -13.61 28.13
C TRP A 6 -7.07 -14.03 29.52
N THR A 7 -6.29 -14.86 30.21
CA THR A 7 -6.68 -15.51 31.47
C THR A 7 -5.99 -14.94 32.70
N TYR A 8 -4.82 -14.30 32.53
CA TYR A 8 -4.03 -13.75 33.63
C TYR A 8 -4.26 -12.26 33.75
N ASP A 9 -4.50 -11.81 34.98
CA ASP A 9 -4.59 -10.40 35.36
C ASP A 9 -3.20 -9.79 35.60
N GLY A 10 -3.16 -8.46 35.72
CA GLY A 10 -1.93 -7.68 35.87
C GLY A 10 -1.18 -7.90 37.18
N PHE A 11 -1.77 -8.55 38.20
CA PHE A 11 -1.04 -8.94 39.40
C PHE A 11 -0.33 -10.29 39.24
N GLN A 12 -0.81 -11.16 38.35
CA GLN A 12 -0.21 -12.46 38.06
C GLN A 12 0.82 -12.37 36.93
N LEU A 13 0.58 -11.50 35.95
CA LEU A 13 1.42 -11.40 34.76
C LEU A 13 1.58 -9.93 34.35
N ASP A 14 2.81 -9.41 34.51
CA ASP A 14 3.17 -8.04 34.10
C ASP A 14 3.93 -8.05 32.77
N LEU A 15 3.30 -7.52 31.74
CA LEU A 15 3.90 -7.33 30.42
C LEU A 15 4.64 -5.98 30.40
N GLN A 16 5.95 -6.05 30.21
CA GLN A 16 6.84 -4.89 30.09
C GLN A 16 7.41 -4.81 28.68
N LEU A 17 7.50 -3.60 28.13
CA LEU A 17 8.23 -3.38 26.89
C LEU A 17 9.73 -3.38 27.19
N GLN A 18 10.50 -4.13 26.41
CA GLN A 18 11.95 -4.14 26.52
C GLN A 18 12.58 -2.82 26.05
N ASP A 19 11.93 -2.16 25.09
CA ASP A 19 12.32 -0.85 24.59
C ASP A 19 11.08 -0.03 24.24
N GLU A 20 11.03 1.22 24.71
CA GLU A 20 9.95 2.16 24.37
C GLU A 20 10.06 2.66 22.93
N SER A 21 11.24 2.52 22.31
CA SER A 21 11.50 2.89 20.91
C SER A 21 10.67 2.07 19.90
N GLY A 22 10.13 0.92 20.30
CA GLY A 22 9.26 0.10 19.48
C GLY A 22 9.76 -1.33 19.25
N GLY A 23 9.15 -2.00 18.27
CA GLY A 23 9.56 -3.35 17.85
C GLY A 23 10.85 -3.34 17.04
N ASP A 24 11.64 -4.42 17.13
CA ASP A 24 12.88 -4.56 16.36
C ASP A 24 12.61 -4.55 14.85
N ILE A 25 13.23 -3.60 14.14
CA ILE A 25 13.10 -3.39 12.70
C ILE A 25 14.32 -3.94 11.95
N SER A 26 15.32 -4.49 12.65
CA SER A 26 16.59 -4.94 12.05
C SER A 26 16.42 -6.03 10.98
N SER A 27 15.38 -6.86 11.10
CA SER A 27 15.06 -7.95 10.18
C SER A 27 13.99 -7.56 9.14
N PHE A 28 13.60 -6.29 9.06
CA PHE A 28 12.56 -5.85 8.12
C PHE A 28 13.07 -5.91 6.68
N ILE A 29 12.43 -6.74 5.87
CA ILE A 29 12.68 -6.80 4.42
C ILE A 29 11.92 -5.64 3.78
N THR A 30 12.67 -4.64 3.32
CA THR A 30 12.10 -3.48 2.62
C THR A 30 11.48 -3.92 1.29
N ASN A 31 10.20 -3.61 1.09
CA ASN A 31 9.50 -3.83 -0.17
C ASN A 31 9.45 -2.54 -0.99
N GLY A 32 9.39 -2.64 -2.33
CA GLY A 32 9.34 -1.48 -3.23
C GLY A 32 8.05 -0.64 -3.14
N GLU A 33 7.03 -1.15 -2.45
CA GLU A 33 5.71 -0.53 -2.37
C GLU A 33 5.43 0.20 -1.04
N TRP A 34 6.02 -0.26 0.06
CA TRP A 34 5.72 0.23 1.41
C TRP A 34 7.00 0.60 2.14
N ASP A 35 7.09 1.85 2.56
CA ASP A 35 8.07 2.30 3.53
C ASP A 35 7.54 2.06 4.93
N LEU A 36 8.31 1.36 5.75
CA LEU A 36 8.07 1.29 7.19
C LEU A 36 8.66 2.55 7.84
N LEU A 37 7.80 3.40 8.40
CA LEU A 37 8.21 4.62 9.10
C LEU A 37 8.60 4.33 10.56
N GLY A 38 7.98 3.33 11.17
CA GLY A 38 8.27 2.90 12.53
C GLY A 38 7.18 2.01 13.12
N VAL A 39 7.51 1.34 14.23
CA VAL A 39 6.58 0.47 14.96
C VAL A 39 6.60 0.81 16.46
N PRO A 40 6.07 1.97 16.87
CA PRO A 40 5.97 2.30 18.29
C PRO A 40 5.10 1.27 19.04
N GLY A 41 5.58 0.85 20.21
CA GLY A 41 4.86 0.01 21.15
C GLY A 41 4.36 0.84 22.31
N LYS A 42 3.10 0.65 22.71
CA LYS A 42 2.50 1.31 23.87
C LYS A 42 1.95 0.28 24.83
N ARG A 43 2.33 0.39 26.11
CA ARG A 43 1.69 -0.33 27.22
C ARG A 43 0.39 0.37 27.59
N ASN A 44 -0.70 -0.38 27.69
CA ASN A 44 -1.96 0.08 28.26
C ASN A 44 -2.36 -0.84 29.40
N GLU A 45 -2.89 -0.24 30.46
CA GLU A 45 -3.51 -0.91 31.59
C GLU A 45 -5.01 -0.58 31.56
N ILE A 46 -5.84 -1.61 31.40
CA ILE A 46 -7.28 -1.46 31.22
C ILE A 46 -8.00 -2.18 32.37
N TYR A 47 -8.90 -1.47 33.03
CA TYR A 47 -9.83 -2.04 33.99
C TYR A 47 -11.14 -2.34 33.28
N TYR A 48 -11.55 -3.60 33.26
CA TYR A 48 -12.83 -4.00 32.63
C TYR A 48 -13.96 -3.97 33.66
N ASN A 49 -15.18 -3.70 33.22
CA ASN A 49 -16.34 -3.66 34.11
C ASN A 49 -16.70 -5.01 34.75
N CYS A 50 -16.20 -6.12 34.20
CA CYS A 50 -16.47 -7.46 34.72
C CYS A 50 -15.65 -7.81 35.97
N CYS A 51 -14.48 -7.18 36.16
CA CYS A 51 -13.49 -7.58 37.16
C CYS A 51 -12.74 -6.34 37.70
N PRO A 52 -12.49 -6.22 39.02
CA PRO A 52 -11.76 -5.08 39.59
C PRO A 52 -10.24 -5.12 39.30
N GLU A 53 -9.71 -6.22 38.77
CA GLU A 53 -8.30 -6.37 38.45
C GLU A 53 -7.88 -5.66 37.14
N PRO A 54 -6.67 -5.07 37.09
CA PRO A 54 -6.13 -4.47 35.87
C PRO A 54 -5.71 -5.55 34.87
N TYR A 55 -6.04 -5.37 33.60
CA TYR A 55 -5.52 -6.18 32.49
C TYR A 55 -4.51 -5.37 31.70
N ILE A 56 -3.32 -5.94 31.48
CA ILE A 56 -2.22 -5.26 30.79
C ILE A 56 -2.21 -5.72 29.33
N ASP A 57 -2.13 -4.76 28.41
CA ASP A 57 -1.92 -5.03 27.00
C ASP A 57 -0.81 -4.16 26.42
N ILE A 58 -0.12 -4.73 25.42
CA ILE A 58 0.85 -4.02 24.61
C ILE A 58 0.27 -3.86 23.22
N THR A 59 0.10 -2.61 22.81
CA THR A 59 -0.39 -2.26 21.47
C THR A 59 0.78 -1.75 20.63
N PHE A 60 1.11 -2.48 19.56
CA PHE A 60 2.05 -2.05 18.53
C PHE A 60 1.31 -1.39 17.38
N VAL A 61 1.71 -0.17 17.04
CA VAL A 61 1.17 0.56 15.89
C VAL A 61 2.21 0.53 14.78
N VAL A 62 1.91 -0.18 13.69
CA VAL A 62 2.77 -0.23 12.51
C VAL A 62 2.44 0.98 11.64
N ILE A 63 3.39 1.91 11.51
CA ILE A 63 3.23 3.11 10.69
C ILE A 63 3.92 2.85 9.35
N ILE A 64 3.11 2.70 8.29
CA ILE A 64 3.59 2.46 6.93
C ILE A 64 3.19 3.63 6.01
N ARG A 65 4.07 3.97 5.07
CA ARG A 65 3.85 4.96 4.01
C ARG A 65 3.92 4.27 2.65
N ARG A 66 2.97 4.59 1.77
CA ARG A 66 2.96 4.07 0.41
C ARG A 66 4.00 4.80 -0.47
N ARG A 67 4.84 4.05 -1.18
CA ARG A 67 5.73 4.59 -2.23
C ARG A 67 5.00 4.58 -3.57
N THR A 68 4.51 5.74 -4.01
CA THR A 68 3.75 5.89 -5.26
C THR A 68 4.63 6.08 -6.50
N LEU A 69 5.96 6.18 -6.36
CA LEU A 69 6.84 6.53 -7.47
C LEU A 69 6.79 5.52 -8.62
N TYR A 70 6.82 4.22 -8.33
CA TYR A 70 6.72 3.18 -9.35
C TYR A 70 5.36 3.20 -10.07
N TYR A 71 4.28 3.40 -9.31
CA TYR A 71 2.93 3.54 -9.84
C TYR A 71 2.80 4.78 -10.74
N PHE A 72 3.40 5.89 -10.33
CA PHE A 72 3.34 7.16 -11.05
C PHE A 72 4.00 7.06 -12.43
N PHE A 73 5.21 6.53 -12.53
CA PHE A 73 5.88 6.34 -13.83
C PHE A 73 5.12 5.37 -14.74
N ASN A 74 4.65 4.25 -14.21
CA ASN A 74 3.95 3.25 -15.03
C ASN A 74 2.54 3.65 -15.46
N LEU A 75 1.87 4.59 -14.76
CA LEU A 75 0.60 5.15 -15.22
C LEU A 75 0.78 6.37 -16.12
N ILE A 76 1.75 7.24 -15.87
CA ILE A 76 1.89 8.50 -16.63
C ILE A 76 2.53 8.30 -17.98
N VAL A 77 3.55 7.44 -18.08
CA VAL A 77 4.19 7.13 -19.36
C VAL A 77 3.18 6.67 -20.42
N PRO A 78 2.30 5.68 -20.17
CA PRO A 78 1.32 5.27 -21.17
C PRO A 78 0.28 6.35 -21.46
N CYS A 79 -0.12 7.17 -20.48
CA CYS A 79 -1.05 8.29 -20.73
C CYS A 79 -0.46 9.35 -21.65
N VAL A 80 0.82 9.69 -21.47
CA VAL A 80 1.52 10.67 -22.33
C VAL A 80 1.68 10.12 -23.75
N LEU A 81 1.97 8.82 -23.91
CA LEU A 81 2.05 8.16 -25.22
C LEU A 81 0.71 8.16 -25.96
N ILE A 82 -0.40 7.91 -25.25
CA ILE A 82 -1.75 7.97 -25.83
C ILE A 82 -2.07 9.40 -26.28
N ALA A 83 -1.74 10.41 -25.47
CA ALA A 83 -1.97 11.82 -25.80
C ALA A 83 -1.14 12.27 -27.02
N SER A 84 0.12 11.86 -27.11
CA SER A 84 0.97 12.21 -28.26
C SER A 84 0.49 11.55 -29.55
N MET A 85 0.07 10.28 -29.50
CA MET A 85 -0.51 9.59 -30.66
C MET A 85 -1.83 10.19 -31.12
N ALA A 86 -2.67 10.67 -30.19
CA ALA A 86 -3.91 11.37 -30.55
C ALA A 86 -3.63 12.65 -31.34
N VAL A 87 -2.65 13.46 -30.91
CA VAL A 87 -2.23 14.68 -31.64
C VAL A 87 -1.67 14.34 -33.02
N LEU A 88 -0.80 13.32 -33.11
CA LEU A 88 -0.25 12.86 -34.38
C LEU A 88 -1.34 12.40 -35.36
N GLY A 89 -2.39 11.73 -34.85
CA GLY A 89 -3.55 11.30 -35.63
C GLY A 89 -4.36 12.45 -36.24
N PHE A 90 -4.38 13.63 -35.61
CA PHE A 90 -5.00 14.84 -36.17
C PHE A 90 -4.12 15.55 -37.20
N THR A 91 -2.79 15.43 -37.08
CA THR A 91 -1.84 16.05 -38.02
C THR A 91 -1.62 15.27 -39.31
N LEU A 92 -1.99 13.98 -39.36
CA LEU A 92 -1.74 13.12 -40.52
C LEU A 92 -2.92 13.18 -41.54
N PRO A 93 -2.68 13.54 -42.82
CA PRO A 93 -3.74 13.58 -43.83
C PRO A 93 -4.33 12.19 -44.11
N PRO A 94 -5.65 12.11 -44.39
CA PRO A 94 -6.42 10.86 -44.44
C PRO A 94 -6.13 9.93 -45.62
N ASP A 95 -5.35 10.37 -46.62
CA ASP A 95 -4.99 9.55 -47.80
C ASP A 95 -3.81 8.60 -47.55
N SER A 96 -3.15 8.69 -46.39
CA SER A 96 -2.10 7.75 -46.01
C SER A 96 -2.70 6.52 -45.34
N GLY A 97 -2.46 5.32 -45.92
CA GLY A 97 -2.86 4.03 -45.36
C GLY A 97 -2.34 3.78 -43.93
N GLU A 98 -1.39 4.59 -43.47
CA GLU A 98 -0.84 4.57 -42.11
C GLU A 98 -1.82 5.03 -41.03
N LYS A 99 -2.88 5.79 -41.39
CA LYS A 99 -3.90 6.23 -40.44
C LYS A 99 -4.66 5.05 -39.80
N LEU A 100 -4.86 3.97 -40.55
CA LEU A 100 -5.47 2.73 -40.04
C LEU A 100 -4.54 1.99 -39.08
N SER A 101 -3.23 2.01 -39.33
CA SER A 101 -2.24 1.40 -38.43
C SER A 101 -2.14 2.16 -37.11
N LEU A 102 -2.10 3.50 -37.16
CA LEU A 102 -2.09 4.35 -35.97
C LEU A 102 -3.35 4.17 -35.11
N GLY A 103 -4.52 3.99 -35.73
CA GLY A 103 -5.76 3.70 -35.00
C GLY A 103 -5.74 2.37 -34.26
N LYS A 104 -5.14 1.33 -34.86
CA LYS A 104 -4.95 0.01 -34.22
C LYS A 104 -3.99 0.11 -33.03
N ASP A 105 -2.88 0.81 -33.19
CA ASP A 105 -1.89 0.99 -32.13
C ASP A 105 -2.44 1.81 -30.96
N TYR A 106 -3.24 2.83 -31.24
CA TYR A 106 -3.98 3.59 -30.22
C TYR A 106 -4.94 2.70 -29.42
N PHE A 107 -5.72 1.85 -30.11
CA PHE A 107 -6.64 0.92 -29.45
C PHE A 107 -5.90 -0.11 -28.57
N LEU A 108 -4.78 -0.63 -29.05
CA LEU A 108 -3.94 -1.55 -28.29
C LEU A 108 -3.37 -0.89 -27.02
N LEU A 109 -2.83 0.33 -27.13
CA LEU A 109 -2.31 1.10 -26.00
C LEU A 109 -3.41 1.39 -24.96
N LEU A 110 -4.63 1.68 -25.40
CA LEU A 110 -5.77 1.93 -24.53
C LEU A 110 -6.19 0.67 -23.76
N ILE A 111 -6.19 -0.50 -24.43
CA ILE A 111 -6.43 -1.80 -23.76
C ILE A 111 -5.33 -2.11 -22.75
N THR A 112 -4.06 -1.95 -23.12
CA THR A 112 -2.93 -2.21 -22.21
C THR A 112 -2.99 -1.29 -21.00
N ASN A 113 -3.29 0.00 -21.18
CA ASN A 113 -3.42 0.95 -20.08
C ASN A 113 -4.57 0.56 -19.12
N ARG A 114 -5.73 0.12 -19.66
CA ARG A 114 -6.84 -0.39 -18.84
C ARG A 114 -6.44 -1.62 -18.02
N ILE A 115 -5.72 -2.56 -18.62
CA ILE A 115 -5.22 -3.77 -17.93
C ILE A 115 -4.24 -3.39 -16.82
N SER A 116 -3.28 -2.50 -17.10
CA SER A 116 -2.32 -2.01 -16.09
C SER A 116 -3.04 -1.38 -14.90
N ILE A 117 -4.01 -0.49 -15.14
CA ILE A 117 -4.81 0.14 -14.07
C ILE A 117 -5.54 -0.92 -13.23
N THR A 118 -6.19 -1.90 -13.87
CA THR A 118 -6.88 -2.97 -13.13
C THR A 118 -5.93 -3.84 -12.32
N SER A 119 -4.73 -4.14 -12.83
CA SER A 119 -3.71 -4.90 -12.10
C SER A 119 -3.26 -4.17 -10.83
N TYR A 120 -3.06 -2.86 -10.92
CA TYR A 120 -2.71 -2.02 -9.78
C TYR A 120 -3.85 -1.87 -8.76
N ASP A 121 -5.10 -1.80 -9.22
CA ASP A 121 -6.28 -1.74 -8.34
C ASP A 121 -6.49 -3.06 -7.58
N ILE A 122 -6.31 -4.20 -8.25
CA ILE A 122 -6.35 -5.54 -7.63
C ILE A 122 -5.23 -5.69 -6.61
N SER A 123 -4.00 -5.31 -6.96
CA SER A 123 -2.85 -5.35 -6.06
C SER A 123 -3.06 -4.50 -4.81
N PHE A 124 -3.62 -3.29 -4.95
CA PHE A 124 -3.97 -2.47 -3.79
C PHE A 124 -5.03 -3.13 -2.90
N ARG A 125 -6.03 -3.78 -3.51
CA ARG A 125 -7.12 -4.43 -2.77
C ARG A 125 -6.67 -5.69 -2.02
N GLU A 126 -5.68 -6.43 -2.52
CA GLU A 126 -5.10 -7.57 -1.82
C GLU A 126 -4.23 -7.16 -0.62
N ILE A 127 -3.53 -6.03 -0.70
CA ILE A 127 -2.65 -5.57 0.38
C ILE A 127 -3.44 -5.05 1.60
N PHE A 128 -4.66 -4.54 1.40
CA PHE A 128 -5.53 -4.06 2.47
C PHE A 128 -6.55 -5.09 2.97
N ARG A 129 -6.39 -6.37 2.60
CA ARG A 129 -7.20 -7.48 3.10
C ARG A 129 -6.42 -8.29 4.13
#